data_AF-A0A6V7M680-F1
#
_entry.id   AF-A0A6V7M680-F1
#
_cell.length_a   1.000
_cell.length_b   1.000
_cell.length_c   1.000
_cell.angle_alpha   90.00
_cell.angle_beta   90.00
_cell.angle_gamma   90.00
#
_symmetry.space_group_name_H-M   'P 1'
#
loop_
_entity.id
_entity.type
_entity.pdbx_description
1 polymer ?
#
loop_
_entity_poly.entity_id
_entity_poly.type
_entity_poly.pdbx_seq_one_letter_code
_entity_poly.pdbx_strand_id
1 'polypeptide(L)' 'TLWCGAGDVAPDENHLGAFNITDSCCRSHDECTTNIETGESYGPLKNNGVFT' A
#
# COMPACT_ATOMS: atom_id res chain seq x y z
N THR A 1 5.89 -11.15 -3.66
CA THR A 1 4.87 -10.71 -2.69
C THR A 1 3.66 -10.31 -3.49
N LEU A 2 2.49 -10.29 -2.87
CA LEU A 2 1.26 -9.83 -3.51
C LEU A 2 0.99 -8.36 -3.17
N TRP A 3 1.52 -7.86 -2.05
CA TRP A 3 1.24 -6.52 -1.52
C TRP A 3 2.43 -5.55 -1.62
N CYS A 4 3.67 -6.03 -1.64
CA CYS A 4 4.80 -5.09 -1.70
C CYS A 4 4.97 -4.52 -3.12
N GLY A 5 4.58 -3.26 -3.33
CA GLY A 5 4.68 -2.57 -4.62
C GLY A 5 3.92 -1.25 -4.64
N ALA A 6 3.59 -0.76 -5.85
CA ALA A 6 2.66 0.34 -6.03
C ALA A 6 1.22 -0.22 -6.00
N GLY A 7 0.63 -0.26 -4.80
CA GLY A 7 -0.56 -1.06 -4.51
C GLY A 7 -0.24 -2.55 -4.50
N ASP A 8 -1.29 -3.36 -4.65
CA ASP A 8 -1.21 -4.82 -4.59
C ASP A 8 -1.71 -5.51 -5.87
N VAL A 9 -1.40 -6.80 -5.98
CA VAL A 9 -1.91 -7.73 -7.00
C VAL A 9 -2.56 -8.94 -6.35
N ALA A 10 -3.00 -8.81 -5.09
CA ALA A 10 -3.62 -9.89 -4.34
C ALA A 10 -5.03 -10.17 -4.87
N PRO A 11 -5.46 -11.44 -5.00
CA PRO A 11 -6.85 -11.75 -5.36
C PRO A 11 -7.87 -11.22 -4.36
N ASP A 12 -7.50 -11.23 -3.07
CA ASP A 12 -8.25 -10.66 -1.95
C ASP A 12 -7.33 -10.42 -0.73
N GLU A 13 -7.86 -9.75 0.29
CA GLU A 13 -7.18 -9.38 1.54
C GLU A 13 -6.49 -10.55 2.26
N ASN A 14 -6.96 -11.80 2.07
CA ASN A 14 -6.46 -12.96 2.79
C ASN A 14 -5.28 -13.65 2.08
N HIS A 15 -4.99 -13.28 0.83
CA HIS A 15 -3.92 -13.89 0.05
C HIS A 15 -2.57 -13.25 0.35
N LEU A 16 -1.61 -14.08 0.78
CA LEU A 16 -0.20 -13.72 0.91
C LEU A 16 0.64 -14.58 -0.04
N GLY A 17 1.69 -13.99 -0.59
CA GLY A 17 2.66 -14.67 -1.45
C GLY A 17 3.67 -15.50 -0.68
N ALA A 18 4.67 -16.02 -1.41
CA ALA A 18 5.67 -16.95 -0.87
C ALA A 18 6.46 -16.42 0.34
N PHE A 19 6.70 -15.09 0.40
CA PHE A 19 7.36 -14.43 1.52
C PHE A 19 6.33 -13.88 2.52
N ASN A 20 5.49 -14.76 3.05
CA ASN A 20 4.28 -14.40 3.80
C ASN A 20 4.49 -13.39 4.95
N ILE A 21 5.58 -13.51 5.72
CA ILE A 21 5.88 -12.57 6.81
C ILE A 21 6.11 -11.16 6.25
N THR A 22 6.96 -11.03 5.24
CA THR A 22 7.22 -9.74 4.58
C THR A 22 5.97 -9.20 3.89
N ASP A 23 5.22 -10.07 3.21
CA ASP A 23 4.01 -9.71 2.48
C ASP A 23 2.91 -9.20 3.42
N SER A 24 2.78 -9.78 4.61
CA SER A 24 1.82 -9.33 5.62
C SER A 24 2.11 -7.91 6.11
N CYS A 25 3.38 -7.51 6.19
CA CYS A 25 3.74 -6.14 6.53
C CYS A 25 3.34 -5.17 5.43
N CYS A 26 3.51 -5.55 4.16
CA CYS A 26 3.09 -4.73 3.02
C CYS A 26 1.56 -4.64 2.93
N ARG A 27 0.82 -5.72 3.19
CA ARG A 27 -0.65 -5.65 3.28
C ARG A 27 -1.10 -4.64 4.33
N SER A 28 -0.55 -4.72 5.54
CA SER A 28 -0.90 -3.77 6.60
C SER A 28 -0.50 -2.33 6.29
N HIS A 29 0.53 -2.13 5.46
CA HIS A 29 0.90 -0.81 4.96
C HIS A 29 -0.14 -0.29 3.96
N ASP A 30 -0.54 -1.12 2.98
CA ASP A 30 -1.48 -0.72 1.93
C ASP A 30 -2.91 -0.51 2.46
N GLU A 31 -3.32 -1.27 3.49
CA GLU A 31 -4.63 -1.12 4.15
C GLU A 31 -4.67 0.05 5.16
N CYS A 32 -3.69 0.95 5.16
CA CYS A 32 -3.68 2.10 6.05
C CYS A 32 -4.93 2.96 5.84
N THR A 33 -5.67 3.25 6.92
CA THR A 33 -6.91 4.06 6.86
C THR A 33 -6.66 5.53 6.51
N THR A 34 -5.40 5.95 6.47
CA THR A 34 -4.99 7.31 6.12
C THR A 34 -3.76 7.24 5.22
N ASN A 35 -3.96 7.52 3.94
CA ASN A 35 -2.90 7.69 2.95
C ASN A 35 -3.11 9.02 2.21
N ILE A 36 -2.12 9.43 1.42
CA ILE A 36 -2.21 10.60 0.54
C ILE A 36 -1.80 10.12 -0.83
N GLU A 37 -2.77 9.79 -1.68
CA GLU A 37 -2.47 9.26 -3.01
C GLU A 37 -1.67 10.27 -3.84
N THR A 38 -1.04 9.79 -4.91
CA THR A 38 -0.27 10.65 -5.81
C THR A 38 -1.10 11.84 -6.30
N GLY A 39 -0.64 13.06 -6.00
CA GLY A 39 -1.31 14.30 -6.36
C GLY A 39 -2.34 14.80 -5.35
N GLU A 40 -2.72 13.99 -4.36
CA GLU A 40 -3.64 14.39 -3.30
C GLU A 40 -2.97 15.26 -2.23
N SER A 41 -3.82 15.88 -1.42
CA SER A 41 -3.42 16.73 -0.30
C SER A 41 -4.14 16.31 0.98
N TYR A 42 -3.41 16.36 2.09
CA TYR A 42 -3.96 16.20 3.43
C TYR A 42 -3.59 17.43 4.26
N GLY A 43 -4.56 18.33 4.44
CA GLY A 43 -4.34 19.63 5.05
C GLY A 43 -3.29 20.44 4.25
N PRO A 44 -2.18 20.89 4.88
CA PRO A 44 -1.12 21.63 4.19
C PRO A 44 -0.13 20.72 3.43
N LEU A 45 -0.22 19.40 3.59
CA LEU A 45 0.67 18.45 2.93
C LEU A 45 0.11 18.10 1.56
N LYS A 46 0.99 18.02 0.55
CA LYS A 46 0.67 17.55 -0.79
C LYS A 46 1.65 16.46 -1.21
N ASN A 47 1.14 15.31 -1.64
CA ASN A 47 1.98 14.28 -2.23
C ASN A 47 2.33 14.67 -3.67
N ASN A 48 3.56 15.16 -3.87
CA ASN A 48 4.12 15.46 -5.20
C ASN A 48 4.98 14.32 -5.75
N GLY A 49 4.98 13.16 -5.08
CA GLY A 49 5.61 11.94 -5.54
C GLY A 49 4.81 11.27 -6.66
N VAL A 50 5.35 10.16 -7.17
CA VAL A 50 4.70 9.32 -8.19
C VAL A 50 4.02 8.07 -7.59
N PHE A 51 4.17 7.89 -6.27
CA PHE A 51 3.58 6.79 -5.51
C PHE A 51 2.99 7.31 -4.20
N THR A 52 2.17 6.46 -3.60
CA THR A 52 1.52 6.65 -2.29
C THR A 52 2.44 6.19 -1.17
#